data_AF-A0AAD5M1Q0-F1
#
_entry.id   AF-A0AAD5M1Q0-F1
#
_cell.length_a   1.000
_cell.length_b   1.000
_cell.length_c   1.000
_cell.angle_alpha   90.00
_cell.angle_beta   90.00
_cell.angle_gamma   90.00
#
_symmetry.space_group_name_H-M   'P 1'
#
loop_
_entity.id
_entity.type
_entity.pdbx_description
1 polymer ?
#
loop_
_entity_poly.entity_id
_entity_poly.type
_entity_poly.pdbx_seq_one_letter_code
_entity_poly.pdbx_strand_id
1 'polypeptide(L)'
;MATSSELQHFAYSLHLAQTTPTVLLIDAIDQYFPDGSSSTVFQTMAYLLEARRYMARKGGNSFGEVVLSGESQSFMLSGGRSHALRRWCRFLSIERSEVSGALLPDQYTLREDYAIEDQGDEDDNASACITYSFAAGGVEGASGVFQLLSVTRSLPRA
;
A
#
# COMPACT_ATOMS: atom_id res chain seq x y z
N MET A 1 0.64 -21.76 4.80
CA MET A 1 1.65 -20.72 5.06
C MET A 1 2.21 -20.34 3.71
N ALA A 2 1.97 -19.10 3.27
CA ALA A 2 2.54 -18.62 2.01
C ALA A 2 4.03 -18.30 2.22
N THR A 3 4.87 -18.60 1.24
CA THR A 3 6.34 -18.40 1.37
C THR A 3 6.83 -17.38 0.36
N SER A 4 7.89 -16.60 0.69
CA SER A 4 8.51 -15.65 -0.25
C SER A 4 8.81 -16.30 -1.61
N SER A 5 9.25 -17.56 -1.63
CA SER A 5 9.46 -18.34 -2.86
C SER A 5 8.23 -18.51 -3.74
N GLU A 6 7.03 -18.65 -3.18
CA GLU A 6 5.80 -18.75 -3.98
C GLU A 6 5.49 -17.44 -4.70
N LEU A 7 5.67 -16.31 -4.00
CA LEU A 7 5.51 -14.99 -4.59
C LEU A 7 6.56 -14.72 -5.69
N GLN A 8 7.78 -15.22 -5.50
CA GLN A 8 8.84 -15.17 -6.52
C GLN A 8 8.45 -15.98 -7.75
N HIS A 9 8.02 -17.24 -7.57
CA HIS A 9 7.58 -18.08 -8.67
C HIS A 9 6.40 -17.46 -9.42
N PHE A 10 5.45 -16.87 -8.70
CA PHE A 10 4.35 -16.14 -9.30
C PHE A 10 4.85 -14.94 -10.12
N ALA A 11 5.72 -14.09 -9.57
CA ALA A 11 6.28 -12.93 -10.27
C ALA A 11 7.06 -13.34 -11.54
N TYR A 12 7.76 -14.47 -11.51
CA TYR A 12 8.40 -15.03 -12.69
C TYR A 12 7.39 -15.54 -13.72
N SER A 13 6.31 -16.19 -13.27
CA SER A 13 5.27 -16.70 -14.17
C SER A 13 4.55 -15.60 -14.95
N LEU A 14 4.50 -14.36 -14.42
CA LEU A 14 3.99 -13.19 -15.17
C LEU A 14 4.72 -12.97 -16.49
N HIS A 15 6.01 -13.32 -16.56
CA HIS A 15 6.80 -13.19 -17.78
C HIS A 15 6.36 -14.17 -18.88
N LEU A 16 5.72 -15.27 -18.49
CA LEU A 16 5.24 -16.33 -19.36
C LEU A 16 3.76 -16.16 -19.74
N ALA A 17 3.03 -15.25 -19.08
CA ALA A 17 1.63 -15.01 -19.35
C ALA A 17 1.44 -14.37 -20.75
N GLN A 18 0.46 -14.88 -21.51
CA GLN A 18 0.12 -14.36 -22.84
C GLN A 18 -0.48 -12.94 -22.76
N THR A 19 -1.30 -12.70 -21.75
CA THR A 19 -1.84 -11.38 -21.40
C THR A 19 -1.02 -10.78 -20.27
N THR A 20 -0.49 -9.57 -20.47
CA THR A 20 0.25 -8.86 -19.41
C THR A 20 -0.74 -8.08 -18.54
N PRO A 21 -0.86 -8.39 -17.24
CA PRO A 21 -1.65 -7.55 -16.36
C PRO A 21 -1.01 -6.16 -16.23
N THR A 22 -1.83 -5.13 -15.97
CA THR A 22 -1.36 -3.77 -15.66
C THR A 22 -1.26 -3.51 -14.16
N VAL A 23 -1.95 -4.34 -13.36
CA VAL A 23 -1.97 -4.24 -11.89
C VAL A 23 -1.76 -5.62 -11.29
N LEU A 24 -0.87 -5.68 -10.29
CA LEU A 24 -0.67 -6.83 -9.43
C LEU A 24 -1.14 -6.49 -8.02
N LEU A 25 -2.13 -7.20 -7.52
CA LEU A 25 -2.63 -7.09 -6.16
C LEU A 25 -2.07 -8.25 -5.33
N ILE A 26 -1.39 -7.94 -4.23
CA ILE A 26 -0.89 -8.95 -3.29
C ILE A 26 -1.53 -8.69 -1.95
N ASP A 27 -2.35 -9.66 -1.54
CA ASP A 27 -3.01 -9.61 -0.25
C ASP A 27 -2.18 -10.30 0.85
N ALA A 28 -2.34 -9.80 2.07
CA ALA A 28 -1.65 -10.25 3.28
C ALA A 28 -0.13 -10.41 3.09
N ILE A 29 0.54 -9.36 2.60
CA ILE A 29 1.97 -9.36 2.29
C ILE A 29 2.84 -9.76 3.51
N ASP A 30 2.36 -9.47 4.71
CA ASP A 30 2.98 -9.84 5.98
C ASP A 30 3.19 -11.35 6.15
N GLN A 31 2.32 -12.19 5.56
CA GLN A 31 2.43 -13.64 5.65
C GLN A 31 3.66 -14.18 4.90
N TYR A 32 4.20 -13.44 3.94
CA TYR A 32 5.41 -13.81 3.19
C TYR A 32 6.70 -13.50 3.96
N PHE A 33 6.60 -12.85 5.12
CA PHE A 33 7.73 -12.43 5.96
C PHE A 33 7.58 -12.89 7.43
N PRO A 34 7.33 -14.19 7.70
CA PRO A 34 7.03 -14.67 9.06
C PRO A 34 8.16 -14.38 10.06
N ASP A 35 9.42 -14.41 9.62
CA ASP A 35 10.60 -14.17 10.46
C ASP A 35 11.07 -12.70 10.43
N GLY A 36 10.42 -11.85 9.63
CA GLY A 36 10.78 -10.44 9.47
C GLY A 36 12.20 -10.19 8.95
N SER A 37 12.83 -11.21 8.35
CA SER A 37 14.22 -11.14 7.88
C SER A 37 14.39 -10.07 6.80
N SER A 38 15.32 -9.14 7.04
CA SER A 38 15.65 -8.03 6.15
C SER A 38 15.96 -8.46 4.72
N SER A 39 16.66 -9.58 4.57
CA SER A 39 17.07 -10.11 3.27
C SER A 39 15.87 -10.61 2.48
N THR A 40 14.92 -11.27 3.13
CA THR A 40 13.69 -11.75 2.49
C THR A 40 12.79 -10.60 2.05
N VAL A 41 12.67 -9.54 2.87
CA VAL A 41 11.95 -8.32 2.51
C VAL A 41 12.60 -7.67 1.29
N PHE A 42 13.91 -7.43 1.34
CA PHE A 42 14.66 -6.83 0.23
C PHE A 42 14.48 -7.61 -1.08
N GLN A 43 14.68 -8.93 -1.02
CA GLN A 43 14.57 -9.79 -2.18
C GLN A 43 13.16 -9.78 -2.75
N THR A 44 12.12 -9.94 -1.92
CA THR A 44 10.73 -9.87 -2.37
C THR A 44 10.42 -8.52 -3.01
N MET A 45 10.82 -7.40 -2.39
CA MET A 45 10.58 -6.07 -2.95
C MET A 45 11.27 -5.87 -4.30
N ALA A 46 12.49 -6.40 -4.47
CA ALA A 46 13.20 -6.35 -5.75
C ALA A 46 12.45 -7.10 -6.86
N TYR A 47 11.86 -8.27 -6.56
CA TYR A 47 11.05 -9.02 -7.52
C TYR A 47 9.77 -8.29 -7.91
N LEU A 48 9.09 -7.69 -6.94
CA LEU A 48 7.88 -6.91 -7.19
C LEU A 48 8.15 -5.67 -8.03
N LEU A 49 9.29 -5.01 -7.79
CA LEU A 49 9.74 -3.90 -8.63
C LEU A 49 10.00 -4.34 -10.08
N GLU A 50 10.61 -5.51 -10.28
CA GLU A 50 10.85 -6.04 -11.63
C GLU A 50 9.54 -6.44 -12.32
N ALA A 51 8.61 -7.09 -11.61
CA ALA A 51 7.28 -7.39 -12.12
C ALA A 51 6.54 -6.12 -12.54
N ARG A 52 6.58 -5.06 -11.73
CA ARG A 52 6.02 -3.74 -12.06
C ARG A 52 6.60 -3.18 -13.36
N ARG A 53 7.92 -3.22 -13.51
CA ARG A 53 8.64 -2.73 -14.70
C ARG A 53 8.30 -3.56 -15.94
N TYR A 54 8.21 -4.87 -15.79
CA TYR A 54 7.80 -5.77 -16.87
C TYR A 54 6.38 -5.45 -17.35
N MET A 55 5.42 -5.31 -16.43
CA MET A 55 4.04 -4.93 -16.74
C MET A 55 3.98 -3.61 -17.51
N ALA A 56 4.71 -2.59 -17.04
CA ALA A 56 4.77 -1.28 -17.71
C ALA A 56 5.39 -1.34 -19.12
N ARG A 57 6.43 -2.15 -19.34
CA ARG A 57 7.09 -2.28 -20.65
C ARG A 57 6.22 -3.04 -21.66
N LYS A 58 5.60 -4.14 -21.24
CA LYS A 58 4.85 -5.02 -22.14
C LYS A 58 3.40 -4.58 -22.35
N GLY A 59 2.85 -3.78 -21.44
CA GLY A 59 1.51 -3.19 -21.56
C GLY A 59 1.36 -2.12 -22.65
N GLY A 60 2.46 -1.66 -23.26
CA GLY A 60 2.46 -0.63 -24.32
C GLY A 60 2.13 0.78 -23.83
N ASN A 61 1.23 0.88 -22.86
CA ASN A 61 1.01 2.05 -22.02
C ASN A 61 1.94 1.91 -20.82
N SER A 62 2.69 2.96 -20.50
CA SER A 62 3.77 3.03 -19.51
C SER A 62 3.32 2.83 -18.04
N PHE A 63 2.37 1.93 -17.80
CA PHE A 63 1.64 1.75 -16.54
C PHE A 63 1.69 0.29 -16.09
N GLY A 64 2.34 0.09 -14.96
CA GLY A 64 2.39 -1.16 -14.22
C GLY A 64 2.38 -0.80 -12.75
N GLU A 65 1.41 -1.31 -11.98
CA GLU A 65 1.29 -1.02 -10.55
C GLU A 65 1.26 -2.30 -9.72
N VAL A 66 1.89 -2.24 -8.55
CA VAL A 66 1.86 -3.32 -7.57
C VAL A 66 1.28 -2.75 -6.29
N VAL A 67 0.15 -3.29 -5.86
CA VAL A 67 -0.54 -2.88 -4.64
C VAL A 67 -0.40 -4.00 -3.61
N LEU A 68 0.05 -3.63 -2.41
CA LEU A 68 0.26 -4.54 -1.30
C LEU A 68 -0.74 -4.22 -0.20
N SER A 69 -1.51 -5.20 0.26
CA SER A 69 -2.29 -5.10 1.50
C SER A 69 -1.69 -6.02 2.56
N GLY A 70 -1.87 -5.65 3.82
CA GLY A 70 -1.39 -6.41 4.97
C GLY A 70 -1.66 -5.68 6.27
N GLU A 71 -1.26 -6.29 7.39
CA GLU A 71 -1.44 -5.69 8.71
C GLU A 71 -0.69 -4.35 8.85
N SER A 72 -1.32 -3.36 9.48
CA SER A 72 -0.73 -2.03 9.67
C SER A 72 0.65 -2.05 10.34
N GLN A 73 0.88 -3.00 11.26
CA GLN A 73 2.15 -3.16 11.97
C GLN A 73 3.32 -3.54 11.05
N SER A 74 3.04 -4.21 9.94
CA SER A 74 4.06 -4.63 8.96
C SER A 74 4.56 -3.46 8.11
N PHE A 75 3.80 -2.37 8.03
CA PHE A 75 4.18 -1.15 7.34
C PHE A 75 4.75 -0.09 8.29
N MET A 76 4.37 -0.10 9.57
CA MET A 76 4.83 0.89 10.55
C MET A 76 6.25 0.61 11.07
N LEU A 77 7.01 1.68 11.30
CA LEU A 77 8.29 1.63 12.01
C LEU A 77 8.02 1.38 13.51
N SER A 78 7.84 0.13 13.93
CA SER A 78 7.81 -0.20 15.36
C SER A 78 9.23 -0.12 15.93
N GLY A 79 9.45 0.62 17.02
CA GLY A 79 10.73 0.73 17.71
C GLY A 79 11.27 -0.64 18.10
N GLY A 80 12.21 -1.16 17.30
CA GLY A 80 12.78 -2.51 17.45
C GLY A 80 12.79 -3.36 16.17
N ARG A 81 11.99 -3.01 15.14
CA ARG A 81 12.05 -3.68 13.82
C ARG A 81 12.67 -2.73 12.79
N SER A 82 13.84 -3.09 12.30
CA SER A 82 14.65 -2.31 11.33
C SER A 82 14.06 -2.33 9.90
N HIS A 83 12.92 -2.99 9.66
CA HIS A 83 12.39 -3.28 8.31
C HIS A 83 10.93 -2.86 8.17
N ALA A 84 10.67 -1.56 8.06
CA ALA A 84 9.34 -1.08 7.67
C ALA A 84 9.18 -1.15 6.15
N LEU A 85 8.13 -1.83 5.67
CA LEU A 85 7.73 -1.81 4.26
C LEU A 85 7.46 -0.38 3.74
N ARG A 86 7.15 0.56 4.64
CA ARG A 86 6.99 2.00 4.34
C ARG A 86 8.20 2.63 3.66
N ARG A 87 9.41 2.08 3.81
CA ARG A 87 10.60 2.57 3.08
C ARG A 87 10.62 2.19 1.59
N TRP A 88 9.82 1.20 1.21
CA TRP A 88 9.83 0.61 -0.13
C TRP A 88 8.59 0.96 -0.95
N CYS A 89 7.53 1.42 -0.29
CA CYS A 89 6.21 1.64 -0.88
C CYS A 89 5.64 2.99 -0.42
N ARG A 90 4.84 3.62 -1.29
CA ARG A 90 3.88 4.64 -0.83
C ARG A 90 2.87 3.99 0.10
N PHE A 91 2.56 4.63 1.22
CA PHE A 91 1.71 4.05 2.24
C PHE A 91 0.32 4.66 2.21
N LEU A 92 -0.68 3.79 2.11
CA LEU A 92 -2.09 4.13 2.21
C LEU A 92 -2.64 3.41 3.44
N SER A 93 -3.03 4.19 4.45
CA SER A 93 -3.68 3.66 5.65
C SER A 93 -5.18 3.82 5.54
N ILE A 94 -5.91 2.75 5.85
CA ILE A 94 -7.37 2.79 6.00
C ILE A 94 -7.64 2.76 7.50
N GLU A 95 -8.16 3.86 8.03
CA GLU A 95 -8.51 4.03 9.43
C GLU A 95 -10.03 4.16 9.55
N ARG A 96 -10.61 3.68 10.66
CA ARG A 96 -12.00 4.06 10.98
C ARG A 96 -12.02 5.50 11.45
N SER A 97 -13.00 6.27 10.98
CA SER A 97 -13.11 7.67 11.33
C SER A 97 -13.50 7.82 12.80
N GLU A 98 -12.78 8.69 13.50
CA GLU A 98 -13.03 9.01 14.90
C GLU A 98 -13.33 10.51 15.03
N VAL A 99 -14.45 10.85 15.66
CA VAL A 99 -14.82 12.23 15.98
C VAL A 99 -15.01 12.33 17.49
N SER A 100 -14.19 13.16 18.13
CA SER A 100 -14.27 13.45 19.58
C SER A 100 -14.24 12.20 20.48
N GLY A 101 -13.42 11.19 20.16
CA GLY A 101 -13.31 9.96 20.96
C GLY A 101 -14.27 8.84 20.55
N ALA A 102 -15.19 9.09 19.62
CA ALA A 102 -16.17 8.12 19.17
C ALA A 102 -15.87 7.66 17.73
N LEU A 103 -15.75 6.34 17.55
CA LEU A 103 -15.67 5.72 16.23
C LEU A 103 -17.01 5.87 15.52
N LEU A 104 -17.01 6.52 14.36
CA LEU A 104 -18.21 6.62 13.54
C LEU A 104 -18.44 5.30 12.81
N PRO A 105 -19.65 4.71 12.91
CA PRO A 105 -19.98 3.50 12.20
C PRO A 105 -19.95 3.76 10.69
N ASP A 106 -19.39 2.81 9.95
CA ASP A 106 -19.33 2.81 8.49
C ASP A 106 -18.64 4.01 7.85
N GLN A 107 -17.88 4.79 8.62
CA GLN A 107 -17.04 5.85 8.10
C GLN A 107 -15.56 5.48 8.14
N TYR A 108 -14.92 5.50 6.97
CA TYR A 108 -13.51 5.17 6.81
C TYR A 108 -12.76 6.37 6.26
N THR A 109 -11.56 6.58 6.79
CA THR A 109 -10.59 7.56 6.34
C THR A 109 -9.45 6.83 5.64
N LEU A 110 -9.25 7.09 4.35
CA LEU A 110 -8.01 6.71 3.67
C LEU A 110 -7.01 7.86 3.79
N ARG A 111 -5.85 7.59 4.37
CA ARG A 111 -4.73 8.53 4.49
C ARG A 111 -3.55 8.09 3.63
N GLU A 112 -3.13 8.96 2.72
CA GLU A 112 -1.89 8.81 1.96
C GLU A 112 -0.72 9.48 2.70
N ASP A 113 0.28 8.68 3.03
CA ASP A 113 1.53 9.13 3.65
C ASP A 113 2.66 9.06 2.61
N TYR A 114 3.27 10.20 2.33
CA TYR A 114 4.52 10.27 1.57
C TYR A 114 5.69 10.05 2.53
N ALA A 115 6.57 9.09 2.26
CA ALA A 115 7.81 8.95 3.00
C ALA A 115 8.70 10.16 2.67
N ILE A 116 9.24 10.81 3.70
CA ILE A 116 10.27 11.85 3.56
C ILE A 116 11.52 11.14 3.02
N GLU A 117 11.90 11.44 1.78
CA GLU A 117 13.24 11.11 1.32
C GLU A 117 14.22 12.00 2.10
N ASP A 118 15.15 11.37 2.82
CA ASP A 118 16.22 12.02 3.59
C ASP A 118 17.28 12.59 2.62
N GLN A 119 16.86 13.51 1.75
CA GLN A 119 17.76 14.32 0.95
C GLN A 119 17.78 15.73 1.52
N GLY A 120 18.99 16.19 1.80
CA GLY A 120 19.28 17.34 2.64
C GLY A 120 18.73 18.67 2.13
N ASP A 121 18.56 19.52 3.14
CA ASP A 121 18.46 20.98 3.12
C ASP A 121 17.33 21.63 2.32
N GLU A 122 16.50 22.36 3.10
CA GLU A 122 15.72 23.53 2.71
C GLU A 122 14.71 23.36 1.57
N ASP A 123 13.50 22.87 1.90
CA ASP A 123 12.24 23.63 1.74
C ASP A 123 11.03 22.72 1.96
N ASP A 124 10.26 23.03 3.01
CA ASP A 124 8.80 22.99 3.08
C ASP A 124 8.00 21.83 2.44
N ASN A 125 8.59 20.63 2.29
CA ASN A 125 7.87 19.46 1.79
C ASN A 125 7.15 18.74 2.92
N ALA A 126 6.37 19.53 3.67
CA ALA A 126 5.40 19.09 4.65
C ALA A 126 4.44 18.10 3.97
N SER A 127 4.67 16.79 4.16
CA SER A 127 4.00 15.72 3.43
C SER A 127 2.48 15.91 3.45
N ALA A 128 1.91 16.32 2.32
CA ALA A 128 0.49 16.60 2.24
C ALA A 128 -0.29 15.31 2.50
N CYS A 129 -1.05 15.28 3.59
CA CYS A 129 -1.94 14.18 3.90
C CYS A 129 -3.26 14.41 3.15
N ILE A 130 -3.65 13.45 2.30
CA ILE A 130 -4.97 13.45 1.68
C ILE A 130 -5.83 12.46 2.45
N THR A 131 -6.97 12.93 2.93
CA THR A 131 -7.97 12.16 3.65
C THR A 131 -9.21 11.99 2.78
N TYR A 132 -9.56 10.74 2.48
CA TYR A 132 -10.80 10.39 1.79
C TYR A 132 -11.77 9.78 2.79
N SER A 133 -12.96 10.37 2.93
CA SER A 133 -14.02 9.85 3.80
C SER A 133 -15.06 9.10 3.00
N PHE A 134 -15.42 7.90 3.44
CA PHE A 134 -16.42 7.06 2.79
C PHE A 134 -17.56 6.70 3.74
N ALA A 135 -18.78 6.52 3.23
CA ALA A 135 -19.88 5.85 3.91
C ALA A 135 -20.30 4.58 3.15
N ALA A 136 -20.95 3.63 3.82
CA ALA A 136 -21.65 2.56 3.12
C ALA A 136 -22.68 3.14 2.14
N GLY A 137 -22.69 2.66 0.89
CA GLY A 137 -23.75 2.99 -0.04
C GLY A 137 -25.05 2.42 0.53
N GLY A 138 -26.02 3.27 0.87
CA GLY A 138 -27.26 2.92 1.59
C GLY A 138 -28.22 1.96 0.86
N VAL A 139 -27.72 1.13 -0.04
CA VAL A 139 -28.45 0.07 -0.74
C VAL A 139 -28.22 -1.23 0.01
N GLU A 140 -29.26 -1.72 0.69
CA GLU A 140 -29.26 -3.05 1.31
C GLU A 140 -28.88 -4.13 0.28
N GLY A 141 -27.85 -4.92 0.59
CA GLY A 141 -27.33 -5.98 -0.27
C GLY A 141 -26.17 -5.59 -1.19
N ALA A 142 -25.82 -4.30 -1.29
CA ALA A 142 -24.65 -3.85 -2.06
C ALA A 142 -23.36 -3.93 -1.22
N SER A 143 -22.96 -5.15 -0.85
CA SER A 143 -21.65 -5.39 -0.21
C SER A 143 -20.52 -4.81 -1.08
N GLY A 144 -19.65 -4.00 -0.46
CA GLY A 144 -18.47 -3.43 -1.12
C GLY A 144 -18.71 -2.13 -1.92
N VAL A 145 -19.93 -1.58 -1.91
CA VAL A 145 -20.19 -0.26 -2.51
C VAL A 145 -20.12 0.82 -1.44
N PHE A 146 -19.21 1.77 -1.63
CA PHE A 146 -19.00 2.90 -0.72
C PHE A 146 -19.23 4.23 -1.45
N GLN A 147 -19.84 5.18 -0.77
CA GLN A 147 -20.00 6.55 -1.25
C GLN A 147 -18.88 7.42 -0.69
N LEU A 148 -18.10 8.04 -1.58
CA LEU A 148 -17.14 9.07 -1.18
C LEU A 148 -17.91 10.30 -0.68
N LEU A 149 -17.71 10.63 0.60
CA LEU A 149 -18.34 11.77 1.27
C LEU A 149 -17.54 13.05 1.08
N SER A 150 -16.22 12.96 1.27
CA SER A 150 -15.34 14.12 1.20
C SER A 150 -13.90 13.73 0.90
N VAL A 151 -13.16 14.69 0.33
CA VAL A 151 -11.71 14.63 0.15
C VAL A 151 -11.14 15.90 0.77
N THR A 152 -10.30 15.74 1.78
CA THR A 152 -9.65 16.87 2.46
C THR A 152 -8.14 16.73 2.33
N ARG A 153 -7.47 17.83 1.99
CA ARG A 153 -6.01 17.91 1.97
C ARG A 153 -5.57 18.70 3.19
N SER A 154 -4.76 18.10 4.05
CA SER A 154 -4.18 18.74 5.21
C SER A 154 -2.66 18.78 5.09
N LEU A 155 -2.08 19.94 5.40
CA LEU A 155 -0.64 20.04 5.66
C LEU A 155 -0.37 19.47 7.06
N PRO A 156 0.75 18.76 7.27
CA PRO A 156 1.08 18.27 8.59
C PRO A 156 1.24 19.46 9.54
N ARG A 157 0.67 19.33 10.75
CA ARG A 157 0.86 20.33 11.80
C ARG A 157 2.35 20.35 12.16
N ALA A 158 2.95 21.54 12.07
CA ALA A 158 4.29 21.84 12.56
C ALA A 158 4.40 21.58 14.07
#